data_AF-A0A117M0F7-F1
#
_entry.id   AF-A0A117M0F7-F1
#
_cell.length_a   1.000
_cell.length_b   1.000
_cell.length_c   1.000
_cell.angle_alpha   90.00
_cell.angle_beta   90.00
_cell.angle_gamma   90.00
#
_symmetry.space_group_name_H-M   'P 1'
#
loop_
_entity.id
_entity.type
_entity.pdbx_description
1 polymer ?
#
loop_
_entity_poly.entity_id
_entity_poly.type
_entity_poly.pdbx_seq_one_letter_code
_entity_poly.pdbx_strand_id
1 'polypeptide(L)'
;MNKETLFDDKFPEDIKTNKELRILRDSYPDYDPFYLATGAIKERRKKVDKIWNIFKPYASCHFLREYKLNENFNSRTWEMYIGATLIKNNLKIKTSKEDSWPDFIINDSIYLECTACRNASSPNKPDYIPPLEYGKVIDVPREQMIMRITSVIKDKYTTYKKNLNKDKTLKNNPFVIAINSGIFHSSKLSMFPLIYDVLYGLGDLRLTIERSGMKVSPGKLDITQREKIYKYKESKKSPIAVNLFLTDKFKEISAVIFSSQLIINTPNKLGNDCLIIPNPHAKNPIDINLFPFFRSPEEVESKIKVKIF
;
A
#
# COMPACT_ATOMS: atom_id res chain seq x y z
N MET A 1 13.70 17.04 -19.25
CA MET A 1 14.23 15.78 -19.80
C MET A 1 13.07 14.94 -20.33
N ASN A 2 13.07 14.58 -21.61
CA ASN A 2 11.95 13.94 -22.29
C ASN A 2 12.15 12.41 -22.45
N LYS A 3 12.44 11.66 -21.37
CA LYS A 3 12.68 10.21 -21.45
C LYS A 3 11.41 9.42 -21.84
N GLU A 4 11.46 8.62 -22.91
CA GLU A 4 10.32 7.79 -23.36
C GLU A 4 10.14 6.52 -22.52
N THR A 5 11.19 6.07 -21.85
CA THR A 5 11.17 4.90 -20.95
C THR A 5 11.89 5.22 -19.63
N LEU A 6 11.49 4.53 -18.56
CA LEU A 6 12.25 4.50 -17.31
C LEU A 6 13.45 3.54 -17.38
N PHE A 7 13.50 2.63 -18.35
CA PHE A 7 14.53 1.61 -18.45
C PHE A 7 15.55 1.97 -19.54
N ASP A 8 16.36 2.99 -19.25
CA ASP A 8 17.38 3.52 -20.18
C ASP A 8 18.70 2.75 -20.15
N ASP A 9 18.88 1.87 -19.17
CA ASP A 9 20.00 0.93 -19.13
C ASP A 9 19.83 -0.18 -20.18
N LYS A 10 20.95 -0.61 -20.79
CA LYS A 10 20.98 -1.69 -21.79
C LYS A 10 20.87 -3.07 -21.14
N PHE A 11 19.70 -3.40 -20.63
CA PHE A 11 19.40 -4.75 -20.14
C PHE A 11 19.09 -5.72 -21.28
N PRO A 12 19.42 -7.02 -21.14
CA PRO A 12 18.87 -8.06 -22.01
C PRO A 12 17.34 -8.03 -21.92
N GLU A 13 16.63 -8.15 -23.03
CA GLU A 13 15.15 -8.10 -23.05
C GLU A 13 14.48 -9.48 -22.96
N ASP A 14 15.28 -10.54 -22.84
CA ASP A 14 14.89 -11.94 -22.97
C ASP A 14 15.37 -12.83 -21.82
N ILE A 15 15.59 -12.25 -20.63
CA ILE A 15 15.90 -13.04 -19.42
C ILE A 15 14.75 -14.02 -19.14
N LYS A 16 15.06 -15.33 -19.13
CA LYS A 16 14.09 -16.42 -18.93
C LYS A 16 14.32 -17.18 -17.64
N THR A 17 15.48 -17.03 -17.01
CA THR A 17 15.87 -17.83 -15.84
C THR A 17 16.28 -16.97 -14.64
N ASN A 18 16.09 -17.52 -13.43
CA ASN A 18 16.57 -16.88 -12.20
C ASN A 18 18.10 -16.73 -12.16
N LYS A 19 18.84 -17.60 -12.89
CA LYS A 19 20.31 -17.54 -12.97
C LYS A 19 20.75 -16.30 -13.76
N GLU A 20 20.13 -16.04 -14.91
CA GLU A 20 20.39 -14.83 -15.71
C GLU A 20 20.04 -13.56 -14.94
N LEU A 21 18.90 -13.55 -14.24
CA LEU A 21 18.51 -12.41 -13.41
C LEU A 21 19.52 -12.14 -12.28
N ARG A 22 20.10 -13.20 -11.69
CA ARG A 22 21.15 -13.06 -10.69
C ARG A 22 22.43 -12.45 -11.26
N ILE A 23 22.88 -12.91 -12.44
CA ILE A 23 24.04 -12.33 -13.13
C ILE A 23 23.82 -10.84 -13.42
N LEU A 24 22.62 -10.47 -13.87
CA LEU A 24 22.27 -9.07 -14.08
C LEU A 24 22.35 -8.27 -12.78
N ARG A 25 21.78 -8.79 -11.69
CA ARG A 25 21.83 -8.13 -10.37
C ARG A 25 23.27 -7.94 -9.88
N ASP A 26 24.12 -8.94 -10.05
CA ASP A 26 25.51 -8.86 -9.63
C ASP A 26 26.31 -7.83 -10.47
N SER A 27 25.83 -7.51 -11.69
CA SER A 27 26.38 -6.45 -12.55
C SER A 27 25.89 -5.03 -12.19
N TYR A 28 24.80 -4.91 -11.42
CA TYR A 28 24.19 -3.63 -11.03
C TYR A 28 23.83 -3.65 -9.53
N PRO A 29 24.82 -3.68 -8.62
CA PRO A 29 24.59 -3.88 -7.19
C PRO A 29 23.79 -2.75 -6.51
N ASP A 30 23.85 -1.53 -7.05
CA ASP A 30 23.13 -0.37 -6.50
C ASP A 30 21.68 -0.27 -7.00
N TYR A 31 21.30 -1.10 -7.97
CA TYR A 31 19.97 -1.04 -8.57
C TYR A 31 18.97 -1.91 -7.81
N ASP A 32 17.72 -1.45 -7.77
CA ASP A 32 16.63 -2.21 -7.19
C ASP A 32 16.41 -3.52 -7.97
N PRO A 33 16.34 -4.68 -7.30
CA PRO A 33 16.09 -5.96 -7.98
C PRO A 33 14.79 -5.98 -8.81
N PHE A 34 13.75 -5.26 -8.39
CA PHE A 34 12.51 -5.13 -9.15
C PHE A 34 12.67 -4.22 -10.36
N TYR A 35 13.52 -3.19 -10.29
CA TYR A 35 13.87 -2.38 -11.45
C TYR A 35 14.54 -3.24 -12.51
N LEU A 36 15.57 -4.01 -12.12
CA LEU A 36 16.28 -4.93 -13.01
C LEU A 36 15.35 -5.98 -13.61
N ALA A 37 14.56 -6.67 -12.79
CA ALA A 37 13.64 -7.71 -13.24
C ALA A 37 12.50 -7.19 -14.12
N THR A 38 12.11 -5.92 -13.95
CA THR A 38 11.08 -5.28 -14.77
C THR A 38 11.67 -4.81 -16.10
N GLY A 39 12.85 -4.19 -16.05
CA GLY A 39 13.56 -3.70 -17.22
C GLY A 39 14.02 -4.82 -18.14
N ALA A 40 14.42 -5.97 -17.60
CA ALA A 40 14.96 -7.08 -18.39
C ALA A 40 13.89 -8.03 -18.99
N ILE A 41 12.60 -7.76 -18.76
CA ILE A 41 11.49 -8.55 -19.31
C ILE A 41 10.60 -7.63 -20.13
N LYS A 42 10.57 -7.85 -21.44
CA LYS A 42 9.93 -6.97 -22.44
C LYS A 42 8.49 -6.60 -22.12
N GLU A 43 7.67 -7.56 -21.70
CA GLU A 43 6.25 -7.34 -21.37
C GLU A 43 6.09 -6.46 -20.13
N ARG A 44 6.95 -6.64 -19.12
CA ARG A 44 6.94 -5.84 -17.90
C ARG A 44 7.37 -4.41 -18.17
N ARG A 45 8.45 -4.23 -18.93
CA ARG A 45 8.93 -2.93 -19.43
C ARG A 45 7.82 -2.17 -20.15
N LYS A 46 7.23 -2.77 -21.19
CA LYS A 46 6.13 -2.18 -21.97
C LYS A 46 4.96 -1.74 -21.11
N LYS A 47 4.62 -2.51 -20.07
CA LYS A 47 3.52 -2.18 -19.16
C LYS A 47 3.84 -0.95 -18.30
N VAL A 48 5.03 -0.90 -17.72
CA VAL A 48 5.46 0.25 -16.91
C VAL A 48 5.63 1.50 -17.77
N ASP A 49 6.16 1.39 -18.99
CA ASP A 49 6.31 2.53 -19.91
C ASP A 49 4.97 3.14 -20.33
N LYS A 50 3.91 2.32 -20.51
CA LYS A 50 2.55 2.84 -20.75
C LYS A 50 2.06 3.73 -19.62
N ILE A 51 2.36 3.37 -18.37
CA ILE A 51 1.98 4.14 -17.18
C ILE A 51 2.86 5.41 -17.09
N TRP A 52 4.16 5.25 -17.33
CA TRP A 52 5.11 6.36 -17.35
C TRP A 52 4.71 7.44 -18.35
N ASN A 53 4.30 7.08 -19.56
CA ASN A 53 3.90 8.04 -20.59
C ASN A 53 2.71 8.93 -20.18
N ILE A 54 1.88 8.47 -19.24
CA ILE A 54 0.79 9.26 -18.67
C ILE A 54 1.33 10.19 -17.59
N PHE A 55 2.18 9.67 -16.71
CA PHE A 55 2.64 10.37 -15.52
C PHE A 55 3.79 11.34 -15.75
N LYS A 56 4.62 11.11 -16.77
CA LYS A 56 5.86 11.83 -17.07
C LYS A 56 5.77 13.36 -16.98
N PRO A 57 4.70 14.05 -17.45
CA PRO A 57 4.58 15.50 -17.32
C PRO A 57 4.56 15.99 -15.86
N TYR A 58 4.15 15.12 -14.93
CA TYR A 58 3.95 15.41 -13.51
C TYR A 58 5.11 14.92 -12.63
N ALA A 59 5.99 14.07 -13.15
CA ALA A 59 7.15 13.59 -12.42
C ALA A 59 8.08 14.73 -11.96
N SER A 60 8.67 14.57 -10.80
CA SER A 60 9.67 15.46 -10.25
C SER A 60 11.07 15.18 -10.80
N CYS A 61 12.00 16.10 -10.52
CA CYS A 61 13.41 15.90 -10.89
C CYS A 61 14.05 14.75 -10.09
N HIS A 62 13.64 14.55 -8.83
CA HIS A 62 14.13 13.53 -7.92
C HIS A 62 13.61 12.14 -8.28
N PHE A 63 12.35 12.03 -8.71
CA PHE A 63 11.78 10.78 -9.24
C PHE A 63 12.73 10.12 -10.24
N LEU A 64 13.19 10.90 -11.23
CA LEU A 64 14.07 10.44 -12.32
C LEU A 64 15.50 10.10 -11.88
N ARG A 65 15.91 10.50 -10.67
CA ARG A 65 17.21 10.14 -10.09
C ARG A 65 17.12 8.88 -9.23
N GLU A 66 15.97 8.66 -8.60
CA GLU A 66 15.83 7.68 -7.53
C GLU A 66 15.15 6.38 -7.93
N TYR A 67 14.34 6.35 -9.01
CA TYR A 67 13.50 5.20 -9.34
C TYR A 67 14.26 3.88 -9.50
N LYS A 68 15.52 3.92 -9.94
CA LYS A 68 16.36 2.73 -10.15
C LYS A 68 17.15 2.31 -8.91
N LEU A 69 17.30 3.18 -7.92
CA LEU A 69 18.10 2.91 -6.72
C LEU A 69 17.43 1.87 -5.83
N ASN A 70 18.26 1.08 -5.15
CA ASN A 70 17.79 0.02 -4.27
C ASN A 70 16.70 0.51 -3.28
N GLU A 71 15.66 -0.31 -3.12
CA GLU A 71 14.45 -0.07 -2.32
C GLU A 71 13.50 1.04 -2.78
N ASN A 72 13.83 1.79 -3.84
CA ASN A 72 13.03 2.93 -4.29
C ASN A 72 12.09 2.60 -5.44
N PHE A 73 12.32 1.51 -6.18
CA PHE A 73 11.54 1.23 -7.39
C PHE A 73 10.05 1.05 -7.08
N ASN A 74 9.72 0.27 -6.04
CA ASN A 74 8.31 0.04 -5.67
C ASN A 74 7.62 1.31 -5.16
N SER A 75 8.30 2.17 -4.38
CA SER A 75 7.71 3.42 -3.90
C SER A 75 7.47 4.41 -5.04
N ARG A 76 8.46 4.58 -5.92
CA ARG A 76 8.34 5.52 -7.06
C ARG A 76 7.34 5.02 -8.09
N THR A 77 7.36 3.74 -8.42
CA THR A 77 6.35 3.19 -9.34
C THR A 77 4.94 3.21 -8.76
N TRP A 78 4.77 3.12 -7.44
CA TRP A 78 3.46 3.30 -6.80
C TRP A 78 2.94 4.74 -6.91
N GLU A 79 3.78 5.73 -6.61
CA GLU A 79 3.47 7.16 -6.80
C GLU A 79 3.07 7.43 -8.27
N MET A 80 3.86 6.93 -9.23
CA MET A 80 3.57 7.00 -10.66
C MET A 80 2.24 6.34 -11.02
N TYR A 81 1.95 5.16 -10.48
CA TYR A 81 0.72 4.42 -10.76
C TYR A 81 -0.53 5.17 -10.27
N ILE A 82 -0.48 5.71 -9.05
CA ILE A 82 -1.57 6.52 -8.50
C ILE A 82 -1.74 7.81 -9.32
N GLY A 83 -0.66 8.54 -9.59
CA GLY A 83 -0.70 9.74 -10.42
C GLY A 83 -1.31 9.48 -11.80
N ALA A 84 -0.84 8.44 -12.50
CA ALA A 84 -1.39 8.04 -13.80
C ALA A 84 -2.87 7.65 -13.73
N THR A 85 -3.29 6.99 -12.64
CA THR A 85 -4.69 6.64 -12.40
C THR A 85 -5.56 7.89 -12.26
N LEU A 86 -5.13 8.87 -11.46
CA LEU A 86 -5.86 10.13 -11.26
C LEU A 86 -5.96 10.92 -12.58
N ILE A 87 -4.86 11.03 -13.32
CA ILE A 87 -4.83 11.72 -14.63
C ILE A 87 -5.77 11.06 -15.64
N LYS A 88 -5.72 9.73 -15.76
CA LYS A 88 -6.58 8.99 -16.71
C LYS A 88 -8.07 9.12 -16.43
N ASN A 89 -8.43 9.43 -15.18
CA ASN A 89 -9.80 9.66 -14.76
C ASN A 89 -10.14 11.16 -14.66
N ASN A 90 -9.40 12.02 -15.36
CA ASN A 90 -9.67 13.46 -15.51
C ASN A 90 -9.67 14.25 -14.20
N LEU A 91 -8.99 13.77 -13.15
CA LEU A 91 -8.81 14.55 -11.95
C LEU A 91 -7.68 15.57 -12.13
N LYS A 92 -7.92 16.81 -11.67
CA LYS A 92 -6.90 17.85 -11.67
C LYS A 92 -5.90 17.53 -10.57
N ILE A 93 -4.65 17.30 -10.94
CA ILE A 93 -3.57 17.08 -9.98
C ILE A 93 -2.51 18.17 -10.08
N LYS A 94 -1.93 18.52 -8.94
CA LYS A 94 -0.68 19.27 -8.81
C LYS A 94 0.35 18.41 -8.10
N THR A 95 1.59 18.48 -8.55
CA THR A 95 2.75 17.82 -7.95
C THR A 95 3.84 18.86 -7.70
N SER A 96 4.74 18.56 -6.77
CA SER A 96 5.97 19.36 -6.62
C SER A 96 7.03 18.91 -7.61
N LYS A 97 7.72 19.86 -8.24
CA LYS A 97 8.89 19.54 -9.09
C LYS A 97 10.12 19.16 -8.29
N GLU A 98 10.17 19.55 -7.02
CA GLU A 98 11.26 19.30 -6.08
C GLU A 98 10.93 18.19 -5.07
N ASP A 99 9.89 17.37 -5.31
CA ASP A 99 9.43 16.33 -4.37
C ASP A 99 9.08 16.88 -2.96
N SER A 100 8.63 18.14 -2.88
CA SER A 100 8.10 18.68 -1.63
C SER A 100 6.73 18.11 -1.32
N TRP A 101 6.45 17.87 -0.04
CA TRP A 101 5.14 17.42 0.44
C TRP A 101 4.00 18.37 0.02
N PRO A 102 2.81 17.85 -0.35
CA PRO A 102 2.48 16.43 -0.53
C PRO A 102 2.91 15.88 -1.90
N ASP A 103 2.88 14.55 -2.07
CA ASP A 103 3.07 13.91 -3.39
C ASP A 103 2.06 14.44 -4.42
N PHE A 104 0.78 14.59 -4.03
CA PHE A 104 -0.29 15.12 -4.88
C PHE A 104 -1.24 16.08 -4.14
N ILE A 105 -1.68 17.12 -4.85
CA ILE A 105 -2.88 17.90 -4.50
C ILE A 105 -3.93 17.67 -5.58
N ILE A 106 -5.07 17.09 -5.22
CA ILE A 106 -6.18 16.76 -6.12
C ILE A 106 -7.27 17.83 -5.98
N ASN A 107 -7.76 18.34 -7.12
CA ASN A 107 -8.80 19.38 -7.20
C ASN A 107 -8.56 20.55 -6.22
N ASP A 108 -7.29 20.97 -6.13
CA ASP A 108 -6.81 22.10 -5.31
C ASP A 108 -7.05 21.99 -3.79
N SER A 109 -7.51 20.84 -3.26
CA SER A 109 -7.94 20.72 -1.87
C SER A 109 -7.62 19.39 -1.18
N ILE A 110 -7.52 18.28 -1.91
CA ILE A 110 -7.25 16.97 -1.31
C ILE A 110 -5.75 16.69 -1.36
N TYR A 111 -5.13 16.53 -0.20
CA TYR A 111 -3.71 16.22 -0.06
C TYR A 111 -3.55 14.71 -0.05
N LEU A 112 -2.71 14.16 -0.94
CA LEU A 112 -2.50 12.73 -1.04
C LEU A 112 -1.01 12.39 -0.96
N GLU A 113 -0.68 11.45 -0.08
CA GLU A 113 0.65 10.88 0.08
C GLU A 113 0.67 9.41 -0.35
N CYS A 114 1.59 9.06 -1.24
CA CYS A 114 1.86 7.71 -1.69
C CYS A 114 2.96 7.07 -0.83
N THR A 115 2.79 5.78 -0.53
CA THR A 115 3.83 4.98 0.11
C THR A 115 3.73 3.52 -0.31
N ALA A 116 4.87 2.88 -0.54
CA ALA A 116 4.94 1.44 -0.67
C ALA A 116 5.56 0.85 0.59
N CYS A 117 4.99 -0.24 1.08
CA CYS A 117 5.57 -0.98 2.18
C CYS A 117 6.92 -1.56 1.75
N ARG A 118 7.84 -1.67 2.70
CA ARG A 118 9.11 -2.39 2.56
C ARG A 118 9.13 -3.54 3.54
N ASN A 119 9.97 -4.55 3.31
CA ASN A 119 10.27 -5.52 4.36
C ASN A 119 11.24 -4.91 5.39
N ALA A 120 11.40 -5.55 6.56
CA ALA A 120 12.44 -5.16 7.49
C ALA A 120 13.84 -5.44 6.91
N SER A 121 14.82 -4.60 7.25
CA SER A 121 16.18 -4.69 6.71
C SER A 121 16.99 -5.90 7.17
N SER A 122 16.48 -6.66 8.16
CA SER A 122 17.16 -7.84 8.70
C SER A 122 16.16 -8.87 9.20
N PRO A 123 16.43 -10.18 9.01
CA PRO A 123 15.62 -11.28 9.56
C PRO A 123 15.40 -11.26 11.07
N ASN A 124 16.31 -10.62 11.82
CA ASN A 124 16.23 -10.56 13.28
C ASN A 124 15.25 -9.50 13.79
N LYS A 125 14.65 -8.70 12.88
CA LYS A 125 13.64 -7.72 13.25
C LYS A 125 12.29 -8.44 13.43
N PRO A 126 11.53 -8.13 14.49
CA PRO A 126 10.27 -8.84 14.75
C PRO A 126 9.15 -8.49 13.76
N ASP A 127 9.33 -7.44 12.95
CA ASP A 127 8.46 -7.09 11.81
C ASP A 127 9.01 -7.59 10.46
N TYR A 128 10.00 -8.49 10.47
CA TYR A 128 10.52 -9.12 9.25
C TYR A 128 9.54 -10.16 8.71
N ILE A 129 9.28 -10.07 7.41
CA ILE A 129 8.41 -10.99 6.69
C ILE A 129 9.32 -12.00 5.98
N PRO A 130 9.29 -13.30 6.35
CA PRO A 130 10.11 -14.31 5.69
C PRO A 130 9.74 -14.42 4.21
N PRO A 131 10.71 -14.69 3.32
CA PRO A 131 10.43 -14.95 1.92
C PRO A 131 9.59 -16.23 1.78
N LEU A 132 8.80 -16.31 0.71
CA LEU A 132 8.10 -17.54 0.36
C LEU A 132 9.10 -18.61 -0.07
N GLU A 133 9.01 -19.79 0.53
CA GLU A 133 9.76 -20.97 0.13
C GLU A 133 8.82 -21.98 -0.56
N TYR A 134 9.01 -22.19 -1.86
CA TYR A 134 8.20 -23.14 -2.62
C TYR A 134 8.40 -24.57 -2.10
N GLY A 135 7.30 -25.30 -1.94
CA GLY A 135 7.32 -26.68 -1.44
C GLY A 135 7.38 -26.81 0.09
N LYS A 136 7.36 -25.70 0.83
CA LYS A 136 7.26 -25.71 2.29
C LYS A 136 5.95 -25.09 2.77
N VAL A 137 5.35 -25.72 3.78
CA VAL A 137 4.24 -25.14 4.53
C VAL A 137 4.83 -24.20 5.57
N ILE A 138 4.49 -22.92 5.46
CA ILE A 138 4.86 -21.89 6.43
C ILE A 138 3.60 -21.15 6.88
N ASP A 139 3.60 -20.70 8.14
CA ASP A 139 2.55 -19.80 8.61
C ASP A 139 2.62 -18.46 7.86
N VAL A 140 1.45 -17.91 7.53
CA VAL A 140 1.37 -16.58 6.92
C VAL A 140 1.80 -15.56 7.98
N PRO A 141 2.85 -14.75 7.74
CA PRO A 141 3.38 -13.78 8.71
C PRO A 141 2.49 -12.53 8.81
N ARG A 142 1.23 -12.74 9.21
CA ARG A 142 0.16 -11.75 9.18
C ARG A 142 0.44 -10.57 10.09
N GLU A 143 0.88 -10.81 11.33
CA GLU A 143 1.19 -9.73 12.26
C GLU A 143 2.34 -8.87 11.77
N GLN A 144 3.38 -9.46 11.19
CA GLN A 144 4.51 -8.73 10.62
C GLN A 144 4.04 -7.83 9.48
N MET A 145 3.18 -8.32 8.57
CA MET A 145 2.57 -7.50 7.53
C MET A 145 1.75 -6.33 8.12
N ILE A 146 0.92 -6.58 9.13
CA ILE A 146 0.14 -5.53 9.82
C ILE A 146 1.08 -4.49 10.45
N MET A 147 2.18 -4.92 11.09
CA MET A 147 3.17 -4.02 11.68
C MET A 147 3.81 -3.11 10.62
N ARG A 148 4.17 -3.64 9.45
CA ARG A 148 4.77 -2.86 8.36
C ARG A 148 3.78 -1.86 7.75
N ILE A 149 2.53 -2.27 7.52
CA ILE A 149 1.48 -1.35 7.01
C ILE A 149 1.21 -0.24 8.03
N THR A 150 1.08 -0.60 9.32
CA THR A 150 0.86 0.38 10.38
C THR A 150 2.02 1.37 10.49
N SER A 151 3.27 0.91 10.28
CA SER A 151 4.46 1.78 10.29
C SER A 151 4.35 2.85 9.21
N VAL A 152 4.08 2.47 7.95
CA VAL A 152 4.04 3.45 6.86
C VAL A 152 2.89 4.45 7.01
N ILE A 153 1.75 4.05 7.57
CA ILE A 153 0.66 4.98 7.91
C ILE A 153 1.12 5.99 8.96
N LYS A 154 1.78 5.51 10.04
CA LYS A 154 2.27 6.39 11.11
C LYS A 154 3.34 7.35 10.62
N ASP A 155 4.22 6.93 9.72
CA ASP A 155 5.27 7.77 9.15
C ASP A 155 4.68 8.90 8.29
N LYS A 156 3.71 8.57 7.43
CA LYS A 156 3.00 9.56 6.61
C LYS A 156 2.13 10.48 7.46
N TYR A 157 1.43 9.97 8.47
CA TYR A 157 0.67 10.78 9.42
C TYR A 157 1.58 11.73 10.22
N THR A 158 2.74 11.26 10.68
CA THR A 158 3.73 12.10 11.37
C THR A 158 4.24 13.21 10.45
N THR A 159 4.49 12.91 9.19
CA THR A 159 4.89 13.88 8.17
C THR A 159 3.79 14.93 7.94
N TYR A 160 2.53 14.50 7.81
CA TYR A 160 1.39 15.41 7.76
C TYR A 160 1.32 16.31 9.00
N LYS A 161 1.47 15.78 10.22
CA LYS A 161 1.45 16.60 11.45
C LYS A 161 2.58 17.62 11.49
N LYS A 162 3.78 17.27 10.99
CA LYS A 162 4.90 18.21 10.85
C LYS A 162 4.54 19.34 9.88
N ASN A 163 3.95 19.05 8.73
CA ASN A 163 3.54 20.06 7.75
C ASN A 163 2.36 20.90 8.25
N LEU A 164 1.36 20.30 8.90
CA LEU A 164 0.26 20.98 9.58
C LEU A 164 0.74 21.97 10.66
N ASN A 165 1.88 21.69 11.29
CA ASN A 165 2.48 22.62 12.24
C ASN A 165 3.12 23.84 11.58
N LYS A 166 3.65 23.67 10.36
CA LYS A 166 4.21 24.75 9.55
C LYS A 166 3.13 25.58 8.85
N ASP A 167 2.08 24.93 8.36
CA ASP A 167 0.95 25.56 7.68
C ASP A 167 -0.38 25.09 8.29
N LYS A 168 -1.05 26.02 8.97
CA LYS A 168 -2.33 25.76 9.64
C LYS A 168 -3.52 25.70 8.68
N THR A 169 -3.37 26.16 7.43
CA THR A 169 -4.45 26.08 6.43
C THR A 169 -4.78 24.63 6.05
N LEU A 170 -3.80 23.73 6.16
CA LEU A 170 -3.95 22.29 5.96
C LEU A 170 -5.02 21.65 6.85
N LYS A 171 -5.31 22.24 8.02
CA LYS A 171 -6.21 21.67 9.03
C LYS A 171 -7.66 21.45 8.55
N ASN A 172 -8.06 22.14 7.48
CA ASN A 172 -9.40 22.15 6.91
C ASN A 172 -9.50 21.32 5.61
N ASN A 173 -8.38 20.77 5.14
CA ASN A 173 -8.30 20.03 3.89
C ASN A 173 -8.31 18.52 4.14
N PRO A 174 -8.90 17.71 3.26
CA PRO A 174 -8.79 16.26 3.36
C PRO A 174 -7.36 15.77 3.15
N PHE A 175 -6.96 14.77 3.92
CA PHE A 175 -5.66 14.10 3.81
C PHE A 175 -5.83 12.60 3.58
N VAL A 176 -5.31 12.12 2.46
CA VAL A 176 -5.44 10.73 2.00
C VAL A 176 -4.07 10.08 1.95
N ILE A 177 -3.99 8.80 2.33
CA ILE A 177 -2.76 8.01 2.20
C ILE A 177 -3.02 6.87 1.21
N ALA A 178 -2.24 6.82 0.14
CA ALA A 178 -2.25 5.72 -0.82
C ALA A 178 -1.12 4.74 -0.51
N ILE A 179 -1.46 3.49 -0.19
CA ILE A 179 -0.55 2.47 0.32
C ILE A 179 -0.48 1.30 -0.64
N ASN A 180 0.73 0.92 -1.01
CA ASN A 180 1.00 -0.35 -1.68
C ASN A 180 1.60 -1.37 -0.70
N SER A 181 1.08 -2.59 -0.70
CA SER A 181 1.65 -3.72 0.04
C SER A 181 2.05 -4.88 -0.86
N GLY A 182 2.23 -4.65 -2.16
CA GLY A 182 2.44 -5.71 -3.16
C GLY A 182 3.72 -6.51 -2.96
N ILE A 183 4.67 -6.00 -2.19
CA ILE A 183 5.88 -6.73 -1.79
C ILE A 183 5.57 -7.91 -0.85
N PHE A 184 4.39 -7.93 -0.21
CA PHE A 184 3.97 -9.01 0.68
C PHE A 184 3.23 -10.09 -0.12
N HIS A 185 3.99 -11.04 -0.68
CA HIS A 185 3.45 -12.08 -1.56
C HIS A 185 2.28 -12.92 -0.97
N SER A 186 2.15 -12.99 0.36
CA SER A 186 1.12 -13.76 1.08
C SER A 186 -0.15 -12.97 1.44
N SER A 187 -0.25 -11.69 1.05
CA SER A 187 -1.35 -10.80 1.49
C SER A 187 -2.73 -11.13 0.91
N LYS A 188 -2.83 -12.09 -0.02
CA LYS A 188 -4.09 -12.48 -0.69
C LYS A 188 -4.80 -13.68 -0.04
N LEU A 189 -4.22 -14.27 1.00
CA LEU A 189 -4.73 -15.50 1.61
C LEU A 189 -5.83 -15.26 2.67
N SER A 190 -6.24 -14.02 2.90
CA SER A 190 -7.24 -13.70 3.92
C SER A 190 -8.59 -13.26 3.36
N MET A 191 -9.62 -13.52 4.15
CA MET A 191 -11.01 -13.21 3.81
C MET A 191 -11.23 -11.73 3.51
N PHE A 192 -10.53 -10.85 4.24
CA PHE A 192 -10.49 -9.42 3.98
C PHE A 192 -9.08 -8.99 3.58
N PRO A 193 -8.94 -7.94 2.76
CA PRO A 193 -7.68 -7.25 2.57
C PRO A 193 -7.02 -6.88 3.91
N LEU A 194 -5.71 -7.10 4.04
CA LEU A 194 -4.95 -6.84 5.29
C LEU A 194 -5.10 -5.42 5.85
N ILE A 195 -5.44 -4.45 5.00
CA ILE A 195 -5.69 -3.08 5.44
C ILE A 195 -6.86 -2.98 6.42
N TYR A 196 -7.86 -3.88 6.36
CA TYR A 196 -8.96 -3.89 7.32
C TYR A 196 -8.51 -4.27 8.74
N ASP A 197 -7.54 -5.18 8.88
CA ASP A 197 -6.93 -5.49 10.19
C ASP A 197 -6.27 -4.26 10.79
N VAL A 198 -5.67 -3.42 9.95
CA VAL A 198 -5.00 -2.19 10.40
C VAL A 198 -6.01 -1.11 10.75
N LEU A 199 -6.98 -0.86 9.87
CA LEU A 199 -7.93 0.25 10.02
C LEU A 199 -9.03 -0.02 11.03
N TYR A 200 -9.51 -1.26 11.14
CA TYR A 200 -10.64 -1.62 12.01
C TYR A 200 -10.25 -2.64 13.09
N GLY A 201 -9.02 -3.15 13.07
CA GLY A 201 -8.59 -4.09 14.08
C GLY A 201 -9.18 -5.49 13.90
N LEU A 202 -9.58 -5.86 12.68
CA LEU A 202 -10.11 -7.20 12.42
C LEU A 202 -9.08 -8.28 12.81
N GLY A 203 -9.59 -9.34 13.42
CA GLY A 203 -8.84 -10.51 13.86
C GLY A 203 -9.42 -11.78 13.26
N ASP A 204 -9.43 -12.84 14.05
CA ASP A 204 -9.84 -14.17 13.60
C ASP A 204 -11.35 -14.33 13.56
N LEU A 205 -11.78 -15.23 12.67
CA LEU A 205 -13.14 -15.72 12.58
C LEU A 205 -13.53 -16.45 13.87
N ARG A 206 -14.67 -16.11 14.44
CA ARG A 206 -15.21 -16.71 15.65
C ARG A 206 -16.59 -17.29 15.38
N LEU A 207 -16.75 -18.59 15.65
CA LEU A 207 -18.08 -19.20 15.76
C LEU A 207 -18.49 -19.19 17.24
N THR A 208 -19.57 -18.48 17.55
CA THR A 208 -20.19 -18.61 18.87
C THR A 208 -21.01 -19.88 18.88
N ILE A 209 -20.91 -20.67 19.94
CA ILE A 209 -21.72 -21.88 20.14
C ILE A 209 -22.64 -21.60 21.33
N GLU A 210 -23.95 -21.69 21.09
CA GLU A 210 -24.95 -21.52 22.14
C GLU A 210 -25.24 -22.86 22.78
N ARG A 211 -25.25 -22.90 24.11
CA ARG A 211 -25.54 -24.10 24.89
C ARG A 211 -26.65 -23.81 25.88
N SER A 212 -27.72 -24.62 25.80
CA SER A 212 -28.80 -24.64 26.78
C SER A 212 -28.98 -26.06 27.30
N GLY A 213 -28.46 -26.33 28.49
CA GLY A 213 -28.38 -27.69 29.06
C GLY A 213 -27.47 -28.61 28.23
N MET A 214 -28.04 -29.72 27.75
CA MET A 214 -27.35 -30.66 26.84
C MET A 214 -27.50 -30.31 25.36
N LYS A 215 -28.33 -29.33 25.01
CA LYS A 215 -28.53 -28.91 23.62
C LYS A 215 -27.45 -27.90 23.23
N VAL A 216 -26.75 -28.23 22.14
CA VAL A 216 -25.76 -27.36 21.50
C VAL A 216 -26.32 -26.93 20.15
N SER A 217 -26.33 -25.63 19.89
CA SER A 217 -26.69 -25.06 18.59
C SER A 217 -25.59 -24.13 18.08
N PRO A 218 -25.30 -24.13 16.76
CA PRO A 218 -24.42 -23.13 16.20
C PRO A 218 -25.03 -21.75 16.45
N GLY A 219 -24.29 -20.89 17.11
CA GLY A 219 -24.62 -19.49 17.29
C GLY A 219 -24.18 -18.68 16.07
N LYS A 220 -23.78 -17.43 16.31
CA LYS A 220 -23.40 -16.50 15.23
C LYS A 220 -21.94 -16.67 14.81
N LEU A 221 -21.72 -16.60 13.50
CA LEU A 221 -20.41 -16.39 12.91
C LEU A 221 -20.06 -14.90 13.00
N ASP A 222 -18.93 -14.58 13.60
CA ASP A 222 -18.47 -13.21 13.87
C ASP A 222 -16.96 -13.09 13.65
N ILE A 223 -16.41 -11.87 13.70
CA ILE A 223 -14.97 -11.61 13.58
C ILE A 223 -14.50 -10.90 14.84
N THR A 224 -13.41 -11.39 15.43
CA THR A 224 -12.81 -10.72 16.58
C THR A 224 -12.26 -9.35 16.19
N GLN A 225 -12.30 -8.41 17.13
CA GLN A 225 -11.72 -7.09 16.96
C GLN A 225 -10.68 -6.82 18.05
N ARG A 226 -9.58 -6.16 17.69
CA ARG A 226 -8.47 -5.81 18.59
C ARG A 226 -8.07 -4.36 18.41
N GLU A 227 -7.67 -3.71 19.50
CA GLU A 227 -7.19 -2.33 19.46
C GLU A 227 -5.68 -2.23 19.21
N LYS A 228 -4.95 -3.30 19.52
CA LYS A 228 -3.50 -3.35 19.41
C LYS A 228 -3.00 -4.75 19.11
N ILE A 229 -1.91 -4.81 18.37
CA ILE A 229 -1.00 -5.97 18.31
C ILE A 229 0.27 -5.63 19.09
N TYR A 230 1.16 -6.61 19.27
CA TYR A 230 2.38 -6.41 20.05
C TYR A 230 3.62 -6.76 19.25
N LYS A 231 4.57 -5.83 19.23
CA LYS A 231 5.93 -6.08 18.76
C LYS A 231 6.75 -6.63 19.93
N TYR A 232 7.33 -7.80 19.75
CA TYR A 232 8.19 -8.44 20.73
C TYR A 232 9.64 -8.32 20.28
N LYS A 233 10.50 -7.73 21.11
CA LYS A 233 11.94 -7.76 20.90
C LYS A 233 12.60 -8.19 22.20
N GLU A 234 13.22 -9.37 22.20
CA GLU A 234 13.70 -10.02 23.42
C GLU A 234 12.55 -10.12 24.45
N SER A 235 12.74 -9.62 25.67
CA SER A 235 11.73 -9.57 26.74
C SER A 235 10.83 -8.33 26.70
N LYS A 236 11.03 -7.40 25.75
CA LYS A 236 10.26 -6.16 25.66
C LYS A 236 9.05 -6.31 24.75
N LYS A 237 7.88 -5.98 25.31
CA LYS A 237 6.57 -5.95 24.62
C LYS A 237 6.17 -4.51 24.34
N SER A 238 6.05 -4.15 23.06
CA SER A 238 5.64 -2.80 22.65
C SER A 238 4.29 -2.84 21.91
N PRO A 239 3.25 -2.12 22.38
CA PRO A 239 1.95 -2.11 21.72
C PRO A 239 2.01 -1.33 20.41
N ILE A 240 1.38 -1.88 19.38
CA ILE A 240 1.13 -1.22 18.10
C ILE A 240 -0.38 -1.10 17.96
N ALA A 241 -0.88 0.13 18.06
CA ALA A 241 -2.28 0.42 17.76
C ALA A 241 -2.62 -0.05 16.35
N VAL A 242 -3.68 -0.84 16.25
CA VAL A 242 -4.44 -1.09 15.02
C VAL A 242 -5.72 -0.28 15.14
N ASN A 243 -6.86 -0.70 14.57
CA ASN A 243 -8.14 -0.01 14.65
C ASN A 243 -8.10 1.52 14.40
N LEU A 244 -7.22 1.94 13.48
CA LEU A 244 -6.87 3.36 13.29
C LEU A 244 -8.09 4.23 12.96
N PHE A 245 -9.11 3.67 12.34
CA PHE A 245 -10.36 4.32 11.94
C PHE A 245 -11.50 4.13 12.94
N LEU A 246 -11.24 3.56 14.12
CA LEU A 246 -12.22 3.42 15.21
C LEU A 246 -11.95 4.39 16.37
N THR A 247 -10.94 5.26 16.24
CA THR A 247 -10.58 6.23 17.28
C THR A 247 -10.28 7.59 16.66
N ASP A 248 -10.45 8.64 17.47
CA ASP A 248 -10.13 10.02 17.08
C ASP A 248 -8.63 10.28 16.83
N LYS A 249 -7.76 9.32 17.13
CA LYS A 249 -6.30 9.50 17.07
C LYS A 249 -5.78 9.77 15.66
N PHE A 250 -6.48 9.27 14.64
CA PHE A 250 -6.13 9.44 13.24
C PHE A 250 -7.23 10.15 12.44
N LYS A 251 -8.08 10.94 13.11
CA LYS A 251 -9.21 11.63 12.46
C LYS A 251 -8.79 12.60 11.37
N GLU A 252 -7.55 13.08 11.35
CA GLU A 252 -7.10 13.92 10.23
C GLU A 252 -6.83 13.13 8.95
N ILE A 253 -6.74 11.79 9.00
CA ILE A 253 -6.72 10.96 7.79
C ILE A 253 -8.16 10.79 7.34
N SER A 254 -8.47 11.30 6.15
CA SER A 254 -9.79 11.27 5.54
C SER A 254 -10.12 9.92 4.91
N ALA A 255 -9.13 9.29 4.29
CA ALA A 255 -9.28 7.98 3.66
C ALA A 255 -7.91 7.30 3.46
N VAL A 256 -7.95 6.01 3.21
CA VAL A 256 -6.81 5.24 2.71
C VAL A 256 -7.16 4.63 1.36
N ILE A 257 -6.26 4.76 0.38
CA ILE A 257 -6.29 4.00 -0.86
C ILE A 257 -5.30 2.85 -0.71
N PHE A 258 -5.71 1.62 -1.00
CA PHE A 258 -4.89 0.44 -0.75
C PHE A 258 -4.83 -0.49 -1.95
N SER A 259 -3.62 -0.93 -2.33
CA SER A 259 -3.43 -2.05 -3.25
C SER A 259 -2.39 -3.03 -2.71
N SER A 260 -2.64 -4.32 -2.92
CA SER A 260 -1.72 -5.41 -2.64
C SER A 260 -1.06 -5.97 -3.91
N GLN A 261 -1.11 -5.24 -5.03
CA GLN A 261 -0.48 -5.64 -6.28
C GLN A 261 0.82 -4.86 -6.49
N LEU A 262 1.87 -5.53 -6.95
CA LEU A 262 3.03 -4.85 -7.55
C LEU A 262 2.61 -4.19 -8.87
N ILE A 263 3.29 -3.13 -9.28
CA ILE A 263 2.97 -2.41 -10.53
C ILE A 263 2.89 -3.35 -11.74
N ILE A 264 3.75 -4.35 -11.82
CA ILE A 264 3.78 -5.33 -12.91
C ILE A 264 2.51 -6.22 -12.95
N ASN A 265 1.79 -6.35 -11.84
CA ASN A 265 0.58 -7.16 -11.70
C ASN A 265 -0.71 -6.33 -11.70
N THR A 266 -0.62 -5.02 -11.95
CA THR A 266 -1.79 -4.13 -12.01
C THR A 266 -2.69 -4.45 -13.21
N PRO A 267 -4.00 -4.20 -13.14
CA PRO A 267 -4.90 -4.38 -14.27
C PRO A 267 -4.63 -3.38 -15.40
N ASN A 268 -5.14 -3.66 -16.61
CA ASN A 268 -5.07 -2.72 -17.73
C ASN A 268 -5.89 -1.44 -17.45
N LYS A 269 -7.03 -1.57 -16.77
CA LYS A 269 -7.81 -0.44 -16.27
C LYS A 269 -7.18 0.04 -14.95
N LEU A 270 -6.40 1.12 -15.03
CA LEU A 270 -5.70 1.69 -13.88
C LEU A 270 -6.67 2.01 -12.74
N GLY A 271 -6.26 1.70 -11.51
CA GLY A 271 -7.06 1.92 -10.29
C GLY A 271 -7.98 0.76 -9.89
N ASN A 272 -8.32 -0.15 -10.81
CA ASN A 272 -9.32 -1.19 -10.54
C ASN A 272 -8.89 -2.23 -9.48
N ASP A 273 -7.60 -2.31 -9.17
CA ASP A 273 -7.06 -3.13 -8.08
C ASP A 273 -7.00 -2.39 -6.73
N CYS A 274 -7.16 -1.08 -6.74
CA CYS A 274 -7.11 -0.24 -5.55
C CYS A 274 -8.47 -0.22 -4.86
N LEU A 275 -8.43 -0.25 -3.53
CA LEU A 275 -9.58 -0.10 -2.65
C LEU A 275 -9.49 1.25 -1.94
N ILE A 276 -10.52 2.09 -2.05
CA ILE A 276 -10.62 3.33 -1.27
C ILE A 276 -11.48 3.09 -0.04
N ILE A 277 -10.95 3.42 1.13
CA ILE A 277 -11.60 3.21 2.43
C ILE A 277 -11.72 4.58 3.12
N PRO A 278 -12.92 5.18 3.19
CA PRO A 278 -13.11 6.42 3.93
C PRO A 278 -12.97 6.16 5.44
N ASN A 279 -12.41 7.13 6.15
CA ASN A 279 -12.40 7.12 7.61
C ASN A 279 -13.77 7.63 8.11
N PRO A 280 -14.58 6.81 8.78
CA PRO A 280 -15.89 7.22 9.28
C PRO A 280 -15.81 8.35 10.33
N HIS A 281 -14.65 8.51 10.98
CA HIS A 281 -14.37 9.58 11.93
C HIS A 281 -13.47 10.67 11.35
N ALA A 282 -13.37 10.78 10.02
CA ALA A 282 -12.59 11.83 9.37
C ALA A 282 -13.04 13.23 9.82
N LYS A 283 -12.08 14.05 10.24
CA LYS A 283 -12.29 15.47 10.52
C LYS A 283 -12.71 16.23 9.26
N ASN A 284 -12.07 15.90 8.13
CA ASN A 284 -12.36 16.46 6.82
C ASN A 284 -12.67 15.28 5.88
N PRO A 285 -13.92 14.78 5.83
CA PRO A 285 -14.26 13.63 4.98
C PRO A 285 -14.08 13.97 3.50
N ILE A 286 -13.86 12.94 2.68
CA ILE A 286 -13.87 13.06 1.21
C ILE A 286 -15.20 12.57 0.65
N ASP A 287 -15.61 13.13 -0.49
CA ASP A 287 -16.63 12.52 -1.32
C ASP A 287 -16.01 11.35 -2.11
N ILE A 288 -16.39 10.12 -1.76
CA ILE A 288 -15.88 8.91 -2.41
C ILE A 288 -16.32 8.82 -3.88
N ASN A 289 -17.41 9.51 -4.27
CA ASN A 289 -17.89 9.51 -5.65
C ASN A 289 -16.96 10.26 -6.60
N LEU A 290 -15.98 11.01 -6.08
CA LEU A 290 -14.88 11.56 -6.86
C LEU A 290 -13.91 10.48 -7.37
N PHE A 291 -13.97 9.28 -6.79
CA PHE A 291 -13.07 8.17 -7.09
C PHE A 291 -13.79 6.88 -7.54
N PRO A 292 -14.73 6.95 -8.51
CA PRO A 292 -15.55 5.79 -8.90
C PRO A 292 -14.76 4.69 -9.63
N PHE A 293 -13.48 4.95 -9.91
CA PHE A 293 -12.55 4.03 -10.56
C PHE A 293 -11.70 3.22 -9.56
N PHE A 294 -11.78 3.56 -8.27
CA PHE A 294 -11.31 2.68 -7.19
C PHE A 294 -12.47 1.84 -6.69
N ARG A 295 -12.15 0.64 -6.20
CA ARG A 295 -13.16 -0.20 -5.58
C ARG A 295 -13.60 0.40 -4.25
N SER A 296 -14.88 0.27 -3.95
CA SER A 296 -15.44 0.65 -2.65
C SER A 296 -15.42 -0.53 -1.66
N PRO A 297 -15.59 -0.27 -0.35
CA PRO A 297 -15.67 -1.34 0.65
C PRO A 297 -16.80 -2.35 0.38
N GLU A 298 -17.91 -1.91 -0.20
CA GLU A 298 -19.08 -2.74 -0.53
C GLU A 298 -18.79 -3.75 -1.65
N GLU A 299 -17.82 -3.47 -2.52
CA GLU A 299 -17.38 -4.34 -3.61
C GLU A 299 -16.37 -5.40 -3.15
N VAL A 300 -15.96 -5.39 -1.87
CA VAL A 300 -15.12 -6.43 -1.30
C VAL A 300 -15.98 -7.67 -1.03
N GLU A 301 -16.01 -8.58 -2.01
CA GLU A 301 -16.66 -9.88 -1.87
C GLU A 301 -16.14 -10.61 -0.63
N SER A 302 -17.03 -10.87 0.32
CA SER A 302 -16.76 -11.72 1.47
C SER A 302 -17.96 -12.61 1.74
N LYS A 303 -17.70 -13.86 2.14
CA LYS A 303 -18.76 -14.81 2.53
C LYS A 303 -19.43 -14.43 3.86
N ILE A 304 -18.94 -13.39 4.52
CA ILE A 304 -19.40 -12.91 5.82
C ILE A 304 -19.62 -11.41 5.69
N LYS A 305 -20.88 -10.97 5.78
CA LYS A 305 -21.18 -9.54 5.88
C LYS A 305 -20.71 -9.02 7.22
N VAL A 306 -19.54 -8.39 7.26
CA VAL A 306 -19.15 -7.56 8.40
C VAL A 306 -19.94 -6.27 8.25
N LYS A 307 -20.79 -5.94 9.22
CA LYS A 307 -21.36 -4.59 9.32
C LYS A 307 -20.23 -3.64 9.68
N ILE A 308 -19.58 -3.07 8.67
CA ILE A 308 -18.69 -1.94 8.86
C ILE A 308 -19.58 -0.69 8.73
N PHE A 309 -20.21 -0.33 9.85
CA PHE A 309 -21.13 0.80 10.08
C PHE A 309 -22.42 0.80 9.26
#